data_AF-A0A3R6TI14-F1
#
_entry.id   AF-A0A3R6TI14-F1
#
_cell.length_a   1.000
_cell.length_b   1.000
_cell.length_c   1.000
_cell.angle_alpha   90.00
_cell.angle_beta   90.00
_cell.angle_gamma   90.00
#
_symmetry.space_group_name_H-M   'P 1'
#
loop_
_entity.id
_entity.type
_entity.pdbx_description
1 polymer ?
#
loop_
_entity_poly.entity_id
_entity_poly.type
_entity_poly.pdbx_seq_one_letter_code
_entity_poly.pdbx_strand_id
1 'polypeptide(L)' 'MINPMQLIQLMRSGGNPQEALNTILQKEAGNNPVLNNAIQMMKNGDSTGIERLARNLCEERHIDPEKALSQIKNQFGMK' A
#
# COMPACT_ATOMS: atom_id res chain seq x y z
N MET A 1 -9.72 9.90 7.08
CA MET A 1 -10.91 10.01 6.22
C MET A 1 -10.63 10.98 5.08
N ILE A 2 -10.86 10.56 3.83
CA ILE A 2 -10.68 11.43 2.65
C ILE A 2 -11.85 12.42 2.65
N ASN A 3 -11.53 13.71 2.51
CA ASN A 3 -12.56 14.73 2.47
C ASN A 3 -13.29 14.60 1.13
N PRO A 4 -14.61 14.43 1.07
CA PRO A 4 -15.35 14.19 -0.18
C PRO A 4 -15.10 15.28 -1.22
N MET A 5 -14.83 16.51 -0.77
CA MET A 5 -14.37 17.64 -1.61
C MET A 5 -13.08 17.35 -2.40
N GLN A 6 -12.08 16.71 -1.77
CA GLN A 6 -10.82 16.36 -2.45
C GLN A 6 -11.01 15.26 -3.48
N LEU A 7 -11.87 14.28 -3.21
CA LEU A 7 -12.19 13.21 -4.17
C LEU A 7 -12.92 13.78 -5.40
N ILE A 8 -13.86 14.70 -5.18
CA ILE A 8 -14.59 15.39 -6.26
C ILE A 8 -13.65 16.27 -7.08
N GLN A 9 -12.70 16.98 -6.45
CA GLN A 9 -11.68 17.76 -7.15
C GLN A 9 -10.79 16.87 -8.02
N LEU A 10 -10.38 15.72 -7.50
CA LEU A 10 -9.50 14.81 -8.21
C LEU A 10 -10.18 14.15 -9.42
N MET A 11 -11.46 13.77 -9.29
CA MET A 11 -12.27 13.30 -10.41
C MET A 11 -12.56 14.41 -11.44
N ARG A 12 -12.80 15.65 -10.99
CA ARG A 12 -13.11 16.79 -11.88
C ARG A 12 -11.91 17.32 -12.64
N SER A 13 -10.71 17.26 -12.06
CA SER A 13 -9.48 17.71 -12.71
C SER A 13 -8.94 16.72 -13.76
N GLY A 14 -9.64 15.62 -14.05
CA GLY A 14 -9.13 14.56 -14.94
C GLY A 14 -7.85 13.94 -14.39
N GLY A 15 -7.68 13.95 -13.06
CA GLY A 15 -6.43 13.59 -12.39
C GLY A 15 -6.06 12.13 -12.68
N ASN A 16 -4.76 11.88 -12.87
CA ASN A 16 -4.25 10.54 -13.04
C ASN A 16 -4.70 9.69 -11.83
N PRO A 17 -5.35 8.54 -12.03
CA PRO A 17 -5.80 7.67 -10.95
C PRO A 17 -4.65 7.22 -10.04
N GLN A 18 -3.41 7.23 -10.55
CA GLN A 18 -2.19 7.03 -9.77
C GLN A 18 -1.94 8.15 -8.75
N GLU A 19 -2.20 9.42 -9.09
CA GLU A 19 -2.10 10.54 -8.14
C GLU A 19 -3.22 10.50 -7.10
N ALA A 20 -4.41 10.03 -7.50
CA ALA A 20 -5.51 9.72 -6.58
C ALA A 20 -5.05 8.72 -5.52
N LEU A 21 -4.54 7.58 -5.98
CA LEU A 21 -4.05 6.51 -5.13
C LEU A 21 -2.90 6.98 -4.25
N ASN A 22 -1.94 7.74 -4.79
CA ASN A 22 -0.85 8.32 -3.99
C ASN A 22 -1.36 9.24 -2.88
N THR A 23 -2.37 10.05 -3.15
CA THR A 23 -2.97 10.94 -2.14
C THR A 23 -3.69 10.14 -1.05
N ILE A 24 -4.41 9.08 -1.44
CA ILE A 24 -5.09 8.16 -0.53
C ILE A 24 -4.07 7.44 0.35
N LEU A 25 -3.06 6.84 -0.28
CA LEU A 25 -1.97 6.14 0.39
C LEU A 25 -1.20 7.06 1.32
N GLN A 26 -0.88 8.30 0.93
CA GLN A 26 -0.22 9.27 1.82
C GLN A 26 -1.11 9.67 3.00
N LYS A 27 -2.42 9.82 2.81
CA LYS A 27 -3.35 10.13 3.91
C LYS A 27 -3.57 8.97 4.87
N GLU A 28 -3.64 7.75 4.36
CA GLU A 28 -3.73 6.55 5.19
C GLU A 28 -2.39 6.24 5.86
N ALA A 29 -1.28 6.45 5.16
CA ALA A 29 0.06 6.31 5.73
C ALA A 29 0.35 7.36 6.80
N GLY A 30 -0.12 8.59 6.63
CA GLY A 30 -0.04 9.61 7.67
C GLY A 30 -0.76 9.23 8.97
N ASN A 31 -1.76 8.34 8.91
CA ASN A 31 -2.45 7.79 10.06
C ASN A 31 -1.92 6.41 10.51
N ASN A 32 -1.07 5.77 9.70
CA ASN A 32 -0.52 4.45 9.98
C ASN A 32 1.00 4.45 9.79
N PRO A 33 1.79 4.51 10.87
CA PRO A 33 3.25 4.63 10.81
C PRO A 33 3.91 3.46 10.05
N VAL A 34 3.28 2.27 10.07
CA VAL A 34 3.76 1.09 9.32
C VAL A 34 3.65 1.32 7.82
N LEU A 35 2.52 1.89 7.36
CA LEU A 35 2.32 2.16 5.93
C LEU A 35 3.20 3.33 5.47
N ASN A 36 3.46 4.32 6.32
CA ASN A 36 4.39 5.41 6.02
C ASN A 36 5.82 4.91 5.83
N ASN A 37 6.28 4.03 6.72
CA ASN A 37 7.58 3.38 6.58
C ASN A 37 7.64 2.53 5.31
N ALA A 38 6.59 1.77 4.99
CA ALA A 38 6.51 0.97 3.77
C ALA A 38 6.59 1.84 2.49
N ILE A 39 5.87 2.96 2.43
CA ILE A 39 5.90 3.89 1.29
C ILE A 39 7.29 4.54 1.16
N GLN A 40 7.93 4.92 2.26
CA GLN A 40 9.28 5.48 2.21
C GLN A 40 10.31 4.45 1.76
N MET A 41 10.25 3.22 2.27
CA MET A 41 11.11 2.12 1.81
C MET A 41 10.89 1.83 0.33
N MET A 42 9.66 1.88 -0.16
CA MET A 42 9.33 1.70 -1.58
C MET A 42 9.88 2.82 -2.46
N LYS A 43 9.72 4.07 -2.04
CA LYS A 43 10.30 5.24 -2.72
C LYS A 43 11.83 5.18 -2.77
N ASN A 44 12.44 4.67 -1.71
CA ASN A 44 13.89 4.51 -1.60
C ASN A 44 14.41 3.26 -2.32
N GLY A 45 13.53 2.39 -2.84
CA GLY A 45 13.91 1.11 -3.47
C GLY A 45 14.37 0.04 -2.48
N ASP A 46 14.09 0.20 -1.18
CA ASP A 46 14.45 -0.75 -0.13
C ASP A 46 13.47 -1.93 -0.10
N SER A 47 13.66 -2.84 -1.04
CA SER A 47 12.86 -4.06 -1.16
C SER A 47 12.99 -4.96 0.07
N THR A 48 14.16 -5.00 0.72
CA THR A 48 14.42 -5.82 1.93
C THR A 48 13.62 -5.31 3.13
N GLY A 49 13.57 -3.99 3.31
CA GLY A 49 12.79 -3.36 4.37
C GLY A 49 11.29 -3.60 4.20
N ILE A 50 10.78 -3.54 2.96
CA ILE A 50 9.38 -3.86 2.65
C ILE A 50 9.08 -5.33 2.92
N GLU A 51 9.96 -6.26 2.54
CA GLU A 51 9.75 -7.69 2.76
C GLU A 51 9.66 -8.02 4.25
N ARG A 52 10.55 -7.43 5.07
CA ARG A 52 10.50 -7.56 6.53
C ARG A 52 9.21 -6.98 7.11
N LEU A 53 8.80 -5.80 6.64
CA LEU A 53 7.59 -5.15 7.11
C LEU A 53 6.33 -5.94 6.71
N ALA A 54 6.29 -6.49 5.49
CA ALA A 54 5.22 -7.36 5.03
C ALA A 54 5.16 -8.67 5.85
N ARG A 55 6.32 -9.28 6.14
CA ARG A 55 6.41 -10.49 6.96
C ARG A 55 5.92 -10.25 8.38
N ASN A 56 6.43 -9.21 9.04
CA ASN A 56 6.01 -8.83 10.38
C ASN A 56 4.51 -8.49 10.44
N LEU A 57 3.98 -7.77 9.43
CA LEU A 57 2.57 -7.42 9.36
C LEU A 57 1.68 -8.66 9.16
N CYS A 58 2.11 -9.62 8.34
CA CYS A 58 1.43 -10.89 8.18
C CYS A 58 1.36 -11.65 9.51
N GLU A 59 2.49 -11.75 10.22
CA GLU A 59 2.56 -12.38 11.55
C GLU A 59 1.67 -11.66 12.59
N GLU A 60 1.72 -10.32 12.67
CA GLU A 60 0.88 -9.54 13.60
C GLU A 60 -0.61 -9.64 13.30
N ARG A 61 -0.99 -9.81 12.02
CA ARG A 61 -2.40 -9.93 11.60
C ARG A 61 -2.91 -11.36 11.65
N HIS A 62 -2.10 -12.34 12.11
CA HIS A 62 -2.38 -13.78 12.00
C HIS A 62 -2.68 -14.21 10.56
N ILE A 63 -2.09 -13.52 9.59
CA ILE A 63 -2.14 -13.87 8.18
C ILE A 63 -0.91 -14.70 7.89
N ASP A 64 -1.07 -15.95 7.47
CA ASP A 64 0.06 -16.77 7.06
C ASP A 64 0.79 -16.11 5.88
N PRO A 65 2.05 -15.68 6.04
CA PRO A 65 2.79 -15.01 4.98
C PRO A 65 2.95 -15.93 3.76
N GLU A 66 3.13 -17.24 3.97
CA GLU A 66 3.16 -18.23 2.87
C GLU A 66 1.83 -18.30 2.12
N LYS A 67 0.71 -18.22 2.84
CA LYS A 67 -0.63 -18.26 2.24
C LYS A 67 -0.92 -16.97 1.47
N ALA A 68 -0.53 -15.82 2.00
CA ALA A 68 -0.62 -14.53 1.31
C ALA A 68 0.25 -14.53 0.05
N LEU A 69 1.49 -15.02 0.14
CA LEU A 69 2.41 -15.11 -1.00
C LEU A 69 1.88 -16.08 -2.06
N SER A 70 1.33 -17.22 -1.65
CA SER A 70 0.71 -18.21 -2.54
C SER A 70 -0.54 -17.66 -3.22
N GLN A 71 -1.35 -16.89 -2.51
CA GLN A 71 -2.49 -16.18 -3.10
C GLN A 71 -2.03 -15.16 -4.13
N ILE A 72 -1.02 -14.34 -3.83
CA ILE A 72 -0.45 -13.37 -4.77
C ILE A 72 0.12 -14.10 -6.00
N LYS A 73 0.91 -15.16 -5.81
CA LYS A 73 1.46 -15.97 -6.92
C LYS A 73 0.36 -16.54 -7.82
N ASN A 74 -0.69 -17.12 -7.22
CA ASN A 74 -1.83 -17.64 -7.97
C ASN A 74 -2.61 -16.54 -8.70
N GLN A 75 -2.79 -15.38 -8.06
CA GLN A 75 -3.58 -14.27 -8.60
C GLN A 75 -2.85 -13.53 -9.73
N PHE A 76 -1.51 -13.49 -9.69
CA PHE A 76 -0.67 -12.95 -10.75
C PHE A 76 -0.24 -14.01 -11.78
N GLY A 77 -0.72 -15.25 -11.66
CA GLY A 77 -0.40 -16.33 -12.60
C GLY A 77 1.07 -16.74 -12.63
N MET A 78 1.84 -16.36 -11.62
CA MET A 78 3.24 -16.76 -11.45
C MET A 78 3.26 -18.19 -10.91
N LYS A 79 3.24 -19.17 -11.82
CA LYS A 79 3.51 -20.58 -11.51
C LYS A 79 5.00 -20.82 -11.36
#